data_AF-R7RPP9-F1
#
_entry.id   AF-R7RPP9-F1
#
_cell.length_a   1.000
_cell.length_b   1.000
_cell.length_c   1.000
_cell.angle_alpha   90.00
_cell.angle_beta   90.00
_cell.angle_gamma   90.00
#
_symmetry.space_group_name_H-M   'P 1'
#
loop_
_entity.id
_entity.type
_entity.pdbx_description
1 polymer ?
#
loop_
_entity_poly.entity_id
_entity_poly.type
_entity_poly.pdbx_seq_one_letter_code
_entity_poly.pdbx_strand_id
1 'polypeptide(L)'
;MLSYNSDLAIAHALKEKLLKITETASSSKEARTLLKEWIKLAQNSGLKEFKKCADTYIRYFDGIVNSFDIPYTNACIEGFNNKIKVIKRNAFGFKNFDRFRNRILHCCN
;
A
#
# COMPACT_ATOMS: atom_id res chain seq x y z
N MET A 1 27.05 5.48 -3.29
CA MET A 1 25.94 6.47 -3.23
C MET A 1 25.11 6.32 -1.96
N LEU A 2 24.64 5.12 -1.59
CA LEU A 2 23.94 4.89 -0.29
C LEU A 2 24.87 4.83 0.93
N SER A 3 26.18 4.67 0.76
CA SER A 3 27.18 4.60 1.83
C SER A 3 27.38 5.92 2.60
N TYR A 4 26.77 7.01 2.14
CA TYR A 4 26.94 8.34 2.73
C TYR A 4 26.00 8.61 3.91
N ASN A 5 24.91 7.84 4.03
CA ASN A 5 23.92 8.00 5.10
C ASN A 5 23.37 6.63 5.49
N SER A 6 23.61 6.24 6.76
CA SER A 6 23.19 4.96 7.33
C SER A 6 21.68 4.76 7.26
N ASP A 7 20.90 5.80 7.52
CA ASP A 7 19.45 5.74 7.60
C ASP A 7 18.84 5.52 6.22
N LEU A 8 19.38 6.19 5.20
CA LEU A 8 18.98 5.97 3.80
C LEU A 8 19.33 4.56 3.33
N ALA A 9 20.49 4.03 3.73
CA ALA A 9 20.87 2.66 3.41
C ALA A 9 19.92 1.64 4.05
N ILE A 10 19.58 1.82 5.33
CA ILE A 10 18.63 0.96 6.05
C ILE A 10 17.22 1.06 5.45
N ALA A 11 16.74 2.28 5.19
CA ALA A 11 15.44 2.51 4.57
C ALA A 11 15.33 1.82 3.21
N HIS A 12 16.36 1.97 2.36
CA HIS A 12 16.42 1.31 1.07
C HIS A 12 16.40 -0.22 1.22
N ALA A 13 17.23 -0.78 2.11
CA ALA A 13 17.28 -2.22 2.34
C ALA A 13 15.93 -2.80 2.82
N LEU A 14 15.23 -2.10 3.72
CA LEU A 14 13.91 -2.50 4.19
C LEU A 14 12.86 -2.44 3.07
N LYS A 15 12.88 -1.40 2.24
CA LYS A 15 12.00 -1.26 1.08
C LYS A 15 12.25 -2.37 0.06
N GLU A 16 13.50 -2.66 -0.29
CA GLU A 16 13.84 -3.73 -1.24
C GLU A 16 13.46 -5.11 -0.69
N LYS A 17 13.68 -5.36 0.60
CA LYS A 17 13.26 -6.61 1.24
C LYS A 17 11.74 -6.78 1.17
N LEU A 18 10.98 -5.73 1.42
CA LEU A 18 9.51 -5.77 1.31
C LEU A 18 9.06 -6.06 -0.14
N LEU A 19 9.65 -5.37 -1.12
CA LEU A 19 9.35 -5.59 -2.54
C LEU A 19 9.61 -7.04 -2.95
N LYS A 20 10.76 -7.58 -2.55
CA LYS A 20 11.10 -8.99 -2.82
C LYS A 20 10.05 -9.94 -2.24
N ILE A 21 9.56 -9.70 -1.02
CA ILE A 21 8.48 -10.52 -0.42
C ILE A 21 7.23 -10.48 -1.30
N THR A 22 6.84 -9.30 -1.80
CA THR A 22 5.65 -9.16 -2.65
C THR A 22 5.79 -9.84 -4.01
N GLU A 23 7.01 -9.99 -4.53
CA GLU A 23 7.27 -10.65 -5.82
C GLU A 23 7.42 -12.17 -5.68
N THR A 24 7.96 -12.66 -4.55
CA THR A 24 8.28 -14.08 -4.38
C THR A 24 7.21 -14.88 -3.64
N ALA A 25 6.49 -14.27 -2.70
CA ALA A 25 5.54 -15.00 -1.88
C ALA A 25 4.35 -15.43 -2.73
N SER A 26 4.14 -16.75 -2.85
CA SER A 26 3.09 -17.31 -3.69
C SER A 26 1.87 -17.81 -2.89
N SER A 27 1.91 -17.67 -1.56
CA SER A 27 0.81 -18.08 -0.68
C SER A 27 0.79 -17.25 0.61
N SER A 28 -0.39 -17.16 1.24
CA SER A 28 -0.58 -16.53 2.54
C SER A 28 0.32 -17.12 3.63
N LYS A 29 0.55 -18.44 3.62
CA LYS A 29 1.42 -19.12 4.60
C LYS A 29 2.86 -18.63 4.52
N GLU A 30 3.39 -18.49 3.30
CA GLU A 30 4.73 -17.99 3.06
C GLU A 30 4.83 -16.50 3.39
N ALA A 31 3.89 -15.69 2.89
CA ALA A 31 3.81 -14.26 3.14
C ALA A 31 3.74 -13.96 4.65
N ARG A 32 2.97 -14.73 5.43
CA ARG A 32 2.88 -14.61 6.88
C ARG A 32 4.24 -14.72 7.57
N THR A 33 5.07 -15.65 7.12
CA THR A 33 6.38 -15.90 7.72
C THR A 33 7.35 -14.79 7.37
N LEU A 34 7.44 -14.44 6.08
CA LEU A 34 8.33 -13.40 5.57
C LEU A 34 7.98 -12.00 6.10
N LEU A 35 6.69 -11.64 6.11
CA LEU A 35 6.24 -10.35 6.59
C LEU A 35 6.43 -10.19 8.11
N LYS A 36 6.29 -11.25 8.91
CA LYS A 36 6.61 -11.20 10.35
C LYS A 36 8.08 -10.87 10.59
N GLU A 37 8.98 -11.50 9.83
CA GLU A 37 10.41 -11.20 9.90
C GLU A 37 10.68 -9.74 9.50
N TRP A 38 10.09 -9.29 8.39
CA TRP A 38 10.23 -7.92 7.92
C TRP A 38 9.69 -6.90 8.93
N ILE A 39 8.53 -7.13 9.54
CA ILE A 39 7.96 -6.27 10.59
C ILE A 39 8.93 -6.14 11.75
N LYS A 40 9.53 -7.26 12.20
CA LYS A 40 10.53 -7.23 13.28
C LYS A 40 11.76 -6.40 12.90
N LEU A 41 12.24 -6.52 11.66
CA LEU A 41 13.37 -5.71 11.18
C LEU A 41 13.00 -4.23 11.08
N ALA A 42 11.81 -3.90 10.56
CA ALA A 42 11.32 -2.53 10.43
C ALA A 42 11.11 -1.87 11.80
N GLN A 43 10.58 -2.59 12.80
CA GLN A 43 10.43 -2.08 14.17
C GLN A 43 11.79 -1.82 14.84
N ASN A 44 12.78 -2.66 14.58
CA ASN A 44 14.12 -2.53 15.18
C ASN A 44 15.09 -1.66 14.37
N SER A 45 14.66 -1.09 13.24
CA SER A 45 15.49 -0.32 12.32
C SER A 45 16.00 1.03 12.85
N GLY A 46 15.45 1.50 13.97
CA GLY A 46 15.71 2.86 14.48
C GLY A 46 14.93 3.96 13.75
N LEU A 47 14.37 3.69 12.57
CA LEU A 47 13.66 4.67 11.74
C LEU A 47 12.19 4.78 12.17
N LYS A 48 11.77 5.99 12.56
CA LYS A 48 10.40 6.24 13.07
C LYS A 48 9.34 5.97 12.01
N GLU A 49 9.65 6.28 10.75
CA GLU A 49 8.79 6.10 9.58
C GLU A 49 8.51 4.61 9.34
N PHE A 50 9.55 3.76 9.42
CA PHE A 50 9.41 2.32 9.27
C PHE A 50 8.74 1.65 10.47
N LYS A 51 8.96 2.14 11.69
CA LYS A 51 8.20 1.71 12.87
C LYS A 51 6.69 1.93 12.67
N LYS A 52 6.30 3.15 12.27
CA LYS A 52 4.90 3.50 11.99
C LYS A 52 4.31 2.66 10.84
N CYS A 53 5.13 2.40 9.81
CA CYS A 53 4.74 1.51 8.72
C CYS A 53 4.49 0.08 9.23
N ALA A 54 5.42 -0.48 10.01
CA ALA A 54 5.29 -1.80 10.60
C ALA A 54 4.05 -1.93 11.49
N ASP A 55 3.73 -0.92 12.29
CA ASP A 55 2.52 -0.90 13.12
C ASP A 55 1.23 -0.94 12.27
N THR A 56 1.26 -0.32 11.09
CA THR A 56 0.15 -0.39 10.12
C THR A 56 0.03 -1.79 9.53
N TYR A 57 1.16 -2.43 9.18
CA TYR A 57 1.18 -3.82 8.72
C TYR A 57 0.65 -4.79 9.79
N ILE A 58 0.99 -4.58 11.07
CA ILE A 58 0.46 -5.37 12.19
C ILE A 58 -1.06 -5.20 12.28
N ARG A 59 -1.57 -3.96 12.20
CA ARG A 59 -3.00 -3.67 12.31
C ARG A 59 -3.85 -4.37 11.24
N TYR A 60 -3.33 -4.47 10.01
CA TYR A 60 -4.04 -5.07 8.88
C TYR A 60 -3.47 -6.42 8.44
N PHE A 61 -2.71 -7.07 9.32
CA PHE A 61 -1.84 -8.20 8.97
C PHE A 61 -2.58 -9.35 8.28
N ASP A 62 -3.72 -9.77 8.82
CA ASP A 62 -4.48 -10.89 8.26
C ASP A 62 -5.02 -10.57 6.86
N GLY A 63 -5.50 -9.34 6.64
CA GLY A 63 -5.98 -8.91 5.32
C GLY A 63 -4.86 -8.85 4.28
N ILE A 64 -3.69 -8.34 4.66
CA ILE A 64 -2.51 -8.27 3.79
C ILE A 64 -2.01 -9.68 3.46
N VAL A 65 -1.95 -10.58 4.43
CA VAL A 65 -1.47 -11.95 4.20
C VAL A 65 -2.44 -12.73 3.32
N ASN A 66 -3.74 -12.59 3.55
CA ASN A 66 -4.75 -13.31 2.78
C ASN A 66 -4.84 -12.83 1.32
N SER A 67 -4.41 -11.60 1.01
CA SER A 67 -4.42 -11.12 -0.38
C SER A 67 -3.46 -11.88 -1.29
N PHE A 68 -2.46 -12.58 -0.74
CA PHE A 68 -1.52 -13.38 -1.53
C PHE A 68 -2.16 -14.65 -2.12
N ASP A 69 -3.28 -15.12 -1.59
CA ASP A 69 -3.98 -16.30 -2.12
C ASP A 69 -4.97 -15.94 -3.24
N ILE A 70 -5.20 -14.64 -3.47
CA ILE A 70 -6.28 -14.14 -4.31
C ILE A 70 -5.69 -13.44 -5.54
N PRO A 71 -6.21 -13.68 -6.76
CA PRO A 71 -5.68 -13.06 -7.97
C PRO A 71 -6.08 -11.58 -8.17
N TYR A 72 -6.80 -10.99 -7.20
CA TYR A 72 -7.31 -9.64 -7.34
C TYR A 72 -6.24 -8.60 -7.05
N THR A 73 -6.08 -7.65 -7.96
CA THR A 73 -5.21 -6.49 -7.80
C THR A 73 -6.03 -5.24 -7.52
N ASN A 74 -5.42 -4.24 -6.89
CA ASN A 74 -6.06 -2.95 -6.67
C ASN A 74 -6.14 -2.08 -7.94
N ALA A 75 -5.64 -2.55 -9.09
CA ALA A 75 -5.54 -1.77 -10.32
C ALA A 75 -6.89 -1.21 -10.80
N CYS A 76 -7.95 -2.01 -10.77
CA CYS A 76 -9.30 -1.55 -11.13
C CYS A 76 -9.81 -0.47 -10.18
N ILE A 77 -9.63 -0.68 -8.87
CA ILE A 77 -10.04 0.27 -7.82
C ILE A 77 -9.28 1.60 -7.97
N GLU A 78 -7.97 1.53 -8.23
CA GLU A 78 -7.14 2.71 -8.52
C GLU A 78 -7.60 3.44 -9.78
N GLY A 79 -7.98 2.71 -10.83
CA GLY A 79 -8.56 3.26 -12.06
C GLY A 79 -9.83 4.07 -11.77
N PHE A 80 -10.76 3.50 -11.00
CA PHE A 80 -11.97 4.21 -10.57
C PHE A 80 -11.65 5.44 -9.71
N ASN A 81 -10.74 5.31 -8.74
CA ASN A 81 -10.33 6.42 -7.89
C ASN A 81 -9.72 7.57 -8.70
N ASN A 82 -8.89 7.27 -9.70
CA ASN A 82 -8.30 8.26 -10.58
C ASN A 82 -9.36 8.94 -11.46
N LYS A 83 -10.30 8.18 -12.03
CA LYS A 83 -11.43 8.73 -12.79
C LYS A 83 -12.30 9.67 -11.95
N ILE A 84 -12.61 9.28 -10.71
CA ILE A 84 -13.34 10.12 -9.74
C ILE A 84 -12.57 11.41 -9.42
N LYS A 85 -11.24 11.33 -9.21
CA LYS A 85 -10.38 12.51 -9.00
C LYS A 85 -10.40 13.45 -10.21
N VAL A 86 -10.37 12.91 -11.43
CA VAL A 86 -10.49 13.71 -12.67
C VAL A 86 -11.85 14.40 -12.75
N ILE A 87 -12.96 13.70 -12.47
CA ILE A 87 -14.30 14.29 -12.43
C ILE A 87 -14.35 15.46 -11.44
N LYS A 88 -13.80 15.29 -10.24
CA LYS A 88 -13.73 16.34 -9.22
C LYS A 88 -12.91 17.54 -9.68
N ARG A 89 -11.76 17.30 -10.33
CA ARG A 89 -10.87 18.36 -10.83
C ARG A 89 -11.51 19.16 -11.96
N ASN A 90 -12.14 18.49 -12.92
CA ASN A 90 -12.80 19.13 -14.05
C ASN A 90 -13.97 20.04 -13.64
N ALA A 91 -14.64 19.72 -12.53
CA ALA A 91 -15.70 20.55 -11.98
C ALA A 91 -15.21 21.67 -11.04
N PHE A 92 -13.89 21.77 -10.79
CA PHE A 92 -13.31 22.63 -9.75
C PHE A 92 -13.89 22.38 -8.35
N GLY A 93 -14.26 21.12 -8.08
CA GLY A 93 -14.91 20.69 -6.85
C GLY A 93 -16.44 20.63 -6.94
N PHE A 94 -17.04 19.93 -5.98
CA PHE A 94 -18.49 19.81 -5.85
C PHE A 94 -18.89 20.29 -4.46
N LYS A 95 -19.92 21.15 -4.38
CA LYS A 95 -20.49 21.61 -3.11
C LYS A 95 -21.56 20.66 -2.56
N ASN A 96 -22.23 19.92 -3.43
CA ASN A 96 -23.30 18.99 -3.08
C ASN A 96 -22.84 17.55 -3.42
N PHE A 97 -22.89 16.67 -2.42
CA PHE A 97 -22.45 15.28 -2.55
C PHE A 97 -23.34 14.46 -3.49
N ASP A 98 -24.65 14.65 -3.48
CA ASP A 98 -25.57 13.91 -4.35
C ASP A 98 -25.30 14.21 -5.82
N ARG A 99 -25.01 15.47 -6.16
CA ARG A 99 -24.58 15.86 -7.51
C ARG A 99 -23.25 15.21 -7.89
N PHE A 100 -22.30 15.13 -6.96
CA PHE A 100 -21.03 14.45 -7.19
C PHE A 100 -21.24 12.94 -7.42
N ARG A 101 -22.02 12.29 -6.56
CA ARG A 101 -22.37 10.87 -6.67
C ARG A 101 -23.06 10.55 -8.00
N ASN A 102 -24.07 11.34 -8.38
CA ASN A 102 -24.78 11.16 -9.66
C ASN A 102 -23.82 11.29 -10.85
N ARG A 103 -22.87 12.23 -10.78
CA ARG A 103 -21.85 12.38 -11.82
C ARG A 103 -20.89 11.18 -11.86
N ILE A 104 -20.46 10.66 -10.71
CA ILE A 104 -19.62 9.45 -10.64
C ILE A 104 -20.37 8.27 -11.28
N LEU A 105 -21.60 8.00 -10.86
CA LEU A 105 -22.38 6.89 -11.40
C LEU A 105 -22.60 7.01 -12.90
N HIS A 106 -22.91 8.21 -13.39
CA HIS A 106 -23.09 8.43 -14.82
C HIS A 106 -21.80 8.24 -15.63
N CYS A 107 -20.66 8.70 -15.11
CA CYS A 107 -19.39 8.65 -15.84
C CYS A 107 -18.63 7.33 -15.67
N CYS A 108 -18.84 6.61 -14.56
CA CYS A 108 -18.12 5.38 -14.19
C CYS A 108 -18.96 4.10 -14.32
N ASN A 109 -20.11 4.17 -14.99
CA ASN A 109 -20.86 2.97 -15.43
C ASN A 109 -20.04 2.11 -16.40
#